data_AF-A0A7S3K628-F1
#
_entry.id   AF-A0A7S3K628-F1
#
_cell.length_a   1.000
_cell.length_b   1.000
_cell.length_c   1.000
_cell.angle_alpha   90.00
_cell.angle_beta   90.00
_cell.angle_gamma   90.00
#
_symmetry.space_group_name_H-M   'P 1'
#
loop_
_entity.id
_entity.type
_entity.pdbx_description
1 polymer ?
#
loop_
_entity_poly.entity_id
_entity_poly.type
_entity_poly.pdbx_seq_one_letter_code
_entity_poly.pdbx_strand_id
1 'polypeptide(L)'
;MYNSLTTGLASGLGSTSNNTALTIKSSPPKTAAVARRLGVRVGTLTKRNESNQWQRRYCALVPQTLLYYFDSESSEFARGIIDLEYYTDVEIVAKNTIRLSTPPDIPLRSFFFRADNDEQCAAWAAALTRERYFVVAEERDAYQKLQMEFQKESSATAEKVEKLREAMSAKRNAIEAAEARQHDALHMLRAQALSLGLSDEAAASLADAKDAVREVAHRLHYHMRRASRLEGAIEAVREERSALHKGGNHTQEGLPLTESGPENEDAETRVREVDELREKLSAVRRAREREAIARAALESEHAALKTKLEELQRSVQLAAEARLKIETKASELSDQKKLLVREVKTTRRAIAKVQAELEAPDEESHRVLALRRVGLDKSGASNDAPGEKASTKSSDLGSDTDTSSDLIMSSASRYERLEDALKSQPSNASTSSGLGTTTDILMNSFAAASRSSGLSTPPPRKRSPKLNRNHSGAASLPAESSPFALICKRCSGTVEGPQFSTCRCSEPAL
;
A
#
# COMPACT_ATOMS: atom_id res chain seq x y z
N MET A 1 16.22 -15.17 -48.77
CA MET A 1 17.67 -15.28 -48.52
C MET A 1 17.87 -16.35 -47.47
N TYR A 2 18.40 -17.49 -47.92
CA TYR A 2 18.57 -18.74 -47.18
C TYR A 2 20.04 -18.89 -46.72
N ASN A 3 20.25 -19.84 -45.80
CA ASN A 3 21.50 -20.43 -45.27
C ASN A 3 21.87 -19.91 -43.87
N SER A 4 21.69 -20.66 -42.78
CA SER A 4 22.26 -21.97 -42.41
C SER A 4 23.78 -21.94 -42.26
N LEU A 5 24.26 -21.98 -41.01
CA LEU A 5 25.58 -22.47 -40.63
C LEU A 5 25.47 -23.25 -39.31
N THR A 6 25.50 -24.56 -39.46
CA THR A 6 25.89 -25.59 -38.49
C THR A 6 27.42 -25.73 -38.41
N THR A 7 27.87 -26.51 -37.41
CA THR A 7 29.23 -27.05 -37.10
C THR A 7 30.21 -26.08 -36.46
N GLY A 8 30.99 -26.41 -35.43
CA GLY A 8 31.32 -27.64 -34.70
C GLY A 8 32.63 -27.35 -33.92
N LEU A 9 32.92 -28.06 -32.81
CA LEU A 9 34.25 -28.26 -32.17
C LEU A 9 33.98 -28.87 -30.77
N ALA A 10 34.04 -30.19 -30.59
CA ALA A 10 35.22 -31.07 -30.47
C ALA A 10 35.93 -30.98 -29.10
N SER A 11 35.58 -31.95 -28.26
CA SER A 11 36.42 -32.81 -27.40
C SER A 11 37.76 -32.29 -26.88
N GLY A 12 37.83 -32.14 -25.55
CA GLY A 12 39.06 -32.12 -24.76
C GLY A 12 38.87 -32.90 -23.46
N LEU A 13 38.90 -34.23 -23.54
CA LEU A 13 38.91 -35.13 -22.38
C LEU A 13 40.34 -35.22 -21.84
N GLY A 14 40.59 -34.53 -20.73
CA GLY A 14 41.77 -34.71 -19.88
C GLY A 14 41.38 -35.45 -18.61
N SER A 15 41.85 -36.69 -18.48
CA SER A 15 41.77 -37.54 -17.29
C SER A 15 42.25 -36.82 -16.02
N THR A 16 41.52 -36.92 -14.89
CA THR A 16 42.10 -36.99 -13.52
C THR A 16 41.04 -37.21 -12.43
N SER A 17 41.18 -38.33 -11.70
CA SER A 17 40.78 -38.63 -10.31
C SER A 17 39.37 -38.27 -9.80
N ASN A 18 38.58 -39.31 -9.51
CA ASN A 18 37.27 -39.29 -8.82
C ASN A 18 37.35 -38.86 -7.35
N ASN A 19 37.71 -37.60 -7.09
CA ASN A 19 37.35 -36.92 -5.84
C ASN A 19 36.15 -36.02 -6.14
N THR A 20 34.93 -36.49 -5.88
CA THR A 20 33.72 -35.65 -5.89
C THR A 20 33.76 -34.70 -4.70
N ALA A 21 34.62 -33.70 -4.80
CA ALA A 21 34.53 -32.46 -4.05
C ALA A 21 33.62 -31.55 -4.86
N LEU A 22 32.34 -31.45 -4.45
CA LEU A 22 31.43 -30.43 -4.95
C LEU A 22 32.03 -29.06 -4.62
N THR A 23 32.73 -28.47 -5.58
CA THR A 23 33.18 -27.07 -5.51
C THR A 23 31.95 -26.21 -5.78
N ILE A 24 31.25 -25.82 -4.71
CA ILE A 24 30.16 -24.84 -4.77
C ILE A 24 30.79 -23.50 -5.17
N LYS A 25 30.81 -23.20 -6.47
CA LYS A 25 31.54 -22.07 -7.09
C LYS A 25 31.07 -20.66 -6.67
N SER A 26 30.08 -20.54 -5.78
CA SER A 26 29.48 -19.25 -5.38
C SER A 26 29.65 -18.91 -3.89
N SER A 27 30.24 -19.80 -3.08
CA SER A 27 30.57 -19.48 -1.68
C SER A 27 32.06 -19.16 -1.59
N PRO A 28 32.48 -18.03 -0.97
CA PRO A 28 33.89 -17.82 -0.64
C PRO A 28 34.44 -19.07 0.07
N PRO A 29 35.66 -19.53 -0.24
CA PRO A 29 36.25 -20.67 0.46
C PRO A 29 36.23 -20.38 1.97
N LYS A 30 35.41 -21.16 2.69
CA LYS A 30 35.29 -21.00 4.15
C LYS A 30 36.52 -21.64 4.78
N THR A 31 37.43 -20.80 5.27
CA THR A 31 38.54 -21.24 6.12
C THR A 31 38.00 -21.95 7.36
N ALA A 32 38.82 -22.79 8.01
CA ALA A 32 38.43 -23.47 9.25
C ALA A 32 38.00 -22.47 10.34
N ALA A 33 38.64 -21.29 10.39
CA ALA A 33 38.27 -20.20 11.30
C ALA A 33 36.88 -19.63 11.02
N VAL A 34 36.50 -19.45 9.75
CA VAL A 34 35.16 -18.99 9.37
C VAL A 34 34.12 -20.08 9.65
N ALA A 35 34.40 -21.32 9.27
CA ALA A 35 33.52 -22.45 9.54
C ALA A 35 33.31 -22.66 11.05
N ARG A 36 34.32 -22.37 11.89
CA ARG A 36 34.20 -22.37 13.35
C ARG A 36 33.24 -21.32 13.87
N ARG A 37 33.28 -20.10 13.33
CA ARG A 37 32.39 -19.00 13.76
C ARG A 37 30.94 -19.24 13.36
N LEU A 38 30.73 -19.85 12.20
CA LEU A 38 29.39 -20.13 11.67
C LEU A 38 28.83 -21.46 12.14
N GLY A 39 29.68 -22.39 12.59
CA GLY A 39 29.30 -23.76 12.88
C GLY A 39 28.45 -23.89 14.14
N VAL A 40 27.36 -24.64 14.04
CA VAL A 40 26.55 -25.06 15.20
C VAL A 40 27.36 -25.97 16.11
N ARG A 41 28.21 -26.82 15.50
CA ARG A 41 29.13 -27.68 16.22
C ARG A 41 30.47 -27.80 15.52
N VAL A 42 31.55 -27.68 16.29
CA VAL A 42 32.92 -27.86 15.81
C VAL A 42 33.73 -28.77 16.73
N GLY A 43 34.76 -29.39 16.19
CA GLY A 43 35.64 -30.25 16.95
C GLY A 43 36.39 -31.24 16.09
N THR A 44 37.37 -31.91 16.68
CA THR A 44 38.18 -32.90 15.96
C THR A 44 37.50 -34.27 16.00
N LEU A 45 37.40 -34.91 14.84
CA LEU A 45 36.92 -36.28 14.67
C LEU A 45 37.91 -37.08 13.84
N THR A 46 37.93 -38.40 13.99
CA THR A 46 38.71 -39.27 13.12
C THR A 46 37.82 -39.78 11.99
N LYS A 47 38.03 -39.30 10.76
CA LYS A 47 37.25 -39.70 9.58
C LYS A 47 37.88 -40.91 8.88
N ARG A 48 37.08 -41.89 8.48
CA ARG A 48 37.52 -43.00 7.63
C ARG A 48 37.61 -42.53 6.17
N ASN A 49 38.74 -42.77 5.52
CA ASN A 49 38.92 -42.51 4.09
C ASN A 49 38.45 -43.72 3.25
N GLU A 50 38.49 -43.60 1.92
CA GLU A 50 38.05 -44.64 0.98
C GLU A 50 38.91 -45.91 1.07
N SER A 51 40.20 -45.76 1.41
CA SER A 51 41.12 -46.85 1.69
C SER A 51 40.94 -47.47 3.09
N ASN A 52 39.84 -47.14 3.78
CA ASN A 52 39.52 -47.61 5.13
C ASN A 52 40.51 -47.20 6.24
N GLN A 53 41.38 -46.25 5.97
CA GLN A 53 42.31 -45.68 6.96
C GLN A 53 41.63 -44.53 7.72
N TRP A 54 41.92 -44.47 9.00
CA TRP A 54 41.39 -43.46 9.91
C TRP A 54 42.32 -42.23 9.94
N GLN A 55 41.77 -41.05 9.64
CA GLN A 55 42.53 -39.80 9.60
C GLN A 55 41.88 -38.77 10.52
N ARG A 56 42.69 -38.12 11.36
CA ARG A 56 42.23 -37.04 12.23
C ARG A 56 41.88 -35.82 11.39
N ARG A 57 40.70 -35.25 11.60
CA ARG A 57 40.16 -34.10 10.85
C ARG A 57 39.46 -33.14 11.80
N TYR A 58 39.66 -31.85 11.56
CA TYR A 58 38.87 -30.82 12.23
C TYR A 58 37.54 -30.68 11.49
N CYS A 59 36.42 -30.92 12.15
CA CYS A 59 35.09 -30.93 11.56
C CYS A 59 34.27 -29.72 12.05
N ALA A 60 33.46 -29.15 11.16
CA ALA A 60 32.55 -28.05 11.46
C ALA A 60 31.19 -28.27 10.77
N LEU A 61 30.14 -28.41 11.57
CA LEU A 61 28.75 -28.49 11.13
C LEU A 61 28.18 -27.09 11.00
N VAL A 62 28.01 -26.59 9.77
CA VAL A 62 27.54 -25.24 9.46
C VAL A 62 26.03 -25.27 9.21
N PRO A 63 25.27 -24.22 9.60
CA PRO A 63 23.87 -24.05 9.23
C PRO A 63 23.71 -24.20 7.71
N GLN A 64 22.61 -24.82 7.27
CA GLN A 64 22.34 -25.28 5.88
C GLN A 64 22.88 -26.68 5.54
N THR A 65 22.78 -27.64 6.46
CA THR A 65 23.08 -29.06 6.19
C THR A 65 24.49 -29.38 5.68
N LEU A 66 25.49 -28.50 5.83
CA LEU A 66 26.85 -28.76 5.36
C LEU A 66 27.80 -29.13 6.52
N LEU A 67 28.49 -30.26 6.38
CA LEU A 67 29.58 -30.68 7.25
C LEU A 67 30.92 -30.50 6.55
N TYR A 68 31.70 -29.52 7.00
CA TYR A 68 33.05 -29.26 6.52
C TYR A 68 34.06 -30.09 7.32
N TYR A 69 35.11 -30.58 6.66
CA TYR A 69 36.25 -31.18 7.34
C TYR A 69 37.58 -30.67 6.78
N PHE A 70 38.51 -30.41 7.68
CA PHE A 70 39.81 -29.78 7.46
C PHE A 70 40.94 -30.67 7.99
N ASP A 71 42.17 -30.43 7.54
CA ASP A 71 43.35 -31.12 8.09
C ASP A 71 43.66 -30.65 9.52
N SER A 72 43.48 -29.36 9.80
CA SER A 72 43.68 -28.71 11.10
C SER A 72 42.67 -27.57 11.33
N GLU A 73 42.64 -27.04 12.55
CA GLU A 73 41.83 -25.86 12.90
C GLU A 73 42.32 -24.57 12.23
N SER A 74 43.59 -24.52 11.81
CA SER A 74 44.20 -23.39 11.10
C SER A 74 44.17 -23.53 9.58
N SER A 75 43.54 -24.58 9.04
CA SER A 75 43.52 -24.83 7.61
C SER A 75 42.73 -23.77 6.86
N GLU A 76 43.33 -23.22 5.80
CA GLU A 76 42.69 -22.23 4.92
C GLU A 76 41.66 -22.87 3.99
N PHE A 77 41.84 -24.15 3.64
CA PHE A 77 41.00 -24.87 2.69
C PHE A 77 40.35 -26.09 3.32
N ALA A 78 39.06 -26.30 3.05
CA ALA A 78 38.37 -27.52 3.42
C ALA A 78 38.89 -28.70 2.60
N ARG A 79 39.17 -29.82 3.26
CA ARG A 79 39.55 -31.07 2.59
C ARG A 79 38.35 -31.72 1.89
N GLY A 80 37.15 -31.44 2.40
CA GLY A 80 35.91 -31.72 1.70
C GLY A 80 34.70 -31.20 2.47
N ILE A 81 33.56 -31.28 1.79
CA ILE A 81 32.26 -30.83 2.27
C ILE A 81 31.30 -31.99 2.06
N ILE A 82 30.52 -32.32 3.09
CA ILE A 82 29.47 -33.31 3.02
C ILE A 82 28.16 -32.56 3.12
N ASP A 83 27.35 -32.65 2.07
CA ASP A 83 25.96 -32.20 2.11
C ASP A 83 25.12 -33.26 2.82
N LEU A 84 24.60 -32.91 3.99
CA LEU A 84 23.82 -33.76 4.87
C LEU A 84 22.34 -33.81 4.46
N GLU A 85 21.90 -33.13 3.38
CA GLU A 85 20.52 -33.18 2.89
C GLU A 85 20.05 -34.62 2.65
N TYR A 86 20.92 -35.48 2.09
CA TYR A 86 20.61 -36.88 1.78
C TYR A 86 21.02 -37.87 2.86
N TYR A 87 21.77 -37.45 3.89
CA TYR A 87 22.26 -38.32 4.96
C TYR A 87 21.29 -38.27 6.15
N THR A 88 20.06 -38.75 5.95
CA THR A 88 19.03 -38.75 6.99
C THR A 88 19.37 -39.70 8.13
N ASP A 89 20.10 -40.77 7.84
CA ASP A 89 20.35 -41.89 8.75
C ASP A 89 21.70 -41.69 9.45
N VAL A 90 21.62 -41.22 10.70
CA VAL A 90 22.77 -41.03 11.59
C VAL A 90 22.72 -42.09 12.68
N GLU A 91 23.64 -43.04 12.62
CA GLU A 91 23.71 -44.16 13.56
C GLU A 91 25.01 -44.10 14.37
N ILE A 92 24.92 -44.37 15.68
CA ILE A 92 26.09 -44.64 16.50
C ILE A 92 26.39 -46.14 16.42
N VAL A 93 27.46 -46.47 15.71
CA VAL A 93 28.05 -47.81 15.58
C VAL A 93 29.06 -48.02 16.72
N ALA A 94 29.52 -49.27 16.91
CA ALA A 94 30.49 -49.65 17.93
C ALA A 94 31.74 -48.75 17.99
N LYS A 95 32.29 -48.58 19.20
CA LYS A 95 33.52 -47.80 19.50
C LYS A 95 33.42 -46.32 19.10
N ASN A 96 32.35 -45.64 19.53
CA ASN A 96 32.17 -44.20 19.31
C ASN A 96 32.23 -43.77 17.85
N THR A 97 31.72 -44.63 16.96
CA THR A 97 31.76 -44.39 15.51
C THR A 97 30.39 -43.98 15.02
N ILE A 98 30.26 -42.77 14.51
CA ILE A 98 29.07 -42.25 13.85
C ILE A 98 29.12 -42.66 12.38
N ARG A 99 28.06 -43.33 11.92
CA ARG A 99 27.82 -43.63 10.50
C ARG A 99 26.81 -42.63 9.96
N LEU A 100 27.16 -41.98 8.86
CA LEU A 100 26.24 -41.24 8.02
C LEU A 100 25.93 -42.09 6.80
N SER A 101 24.69 -42.51 6.66
CA SER A 101 24.20 -43.24 5.49
C SER A 101 23.03 -42.51 4.85
N THR A 102 22.87 -42.75 3.56
CA THR A 102 21.69 -42.34 2.81
C THR A 102 20.67 -43.48 2.83
N PRO A 103 19.38 -43.15 2.64
CA PRO A 103 18.33 -44.14 2.39
C PRO A 103 18.71 -45.13 1.26
N PRO A 104 18.18 -46.37 1.27
CA PRO A 104 18.57 -47.43 0.34
C PRO A 104 18.26 -47.13 -1.14
N ASP A 105 17.37 -46.18 -1.39
CA ASP A 105 17.01 -45.66 -2.71
C ASP A 105 18.04 -44.68 -3.29
N ILE A 106 18.93 -44.13 -2.47
CA ILE A 106 19.95 -43.16 -2.88
C ILE A 106 21.34 -43.81 -2.72
N PRO A 107 22.02 -44.21 -3.81
CA PRO A 107 23.28 -44.96 -3.75
C PRO A 107 24.50 -44.06 -3.49
N LEU A 108 24.44 -43.21 -2.46
CA LEU A 108 25.56 -42.38 -2.04
C LEU A 108 26.44 -43.11 -1.02
N ARG A 109 27.74 -42.80 -1.04
CA ARG A 109 28.72 -43.44 -0.14
C ARG A 109 28.43 -43.10 1.32
N SER A 110 28.54 -44.08 2.21
CA SER A 110 28.45 -43.81 3.65
C SER A 110 29.74 -43.18 4.19
N PHE A 111 29.62 -42.32 5.20
CA PHE A 111 30.76 -41.76 5.91
C PHE A 111 30.84 -42.28 7.34
N PHE A 112 32.06 -42.50 7.82
CA PHE A 112 32.32 -42.95 9.19
C PHE A 112 33.23 -41.96 9.91
N PHE A 113 32.80 -41.53 11.08
CA PHE A 113 33.52 -40.62 11.96
C PHE A 113 33.65 -41.25 13.34
N ARG A 114 34.86 -41.30 13.89
CA ARG A 114 35.10 -41.78 15.25
C ARG A 114 35.42 -40.61 16.17
N ALA A 115 34.66 -40.49 17.24
CA ALA A 115 34.91 -39.53 18.31
C ALA A 115 35.94 -40.09 19.31
N ASP A 116 36.61 -39.20 20.05
CA ASP A 116 37.64 -39.56 21.03
C ASP A 116 37.02 -40.18 22.30
N ASN A 117 35.75 -39.85 22.62
CA ASN A 117 35.00 -40.40 23.76
C ASN A 117 33.49 -40.48 23.48
N ASP A 118 32.76 -41.18 24.34
CA ASP A 118 31.33 -41.46 24.22
C ASP A 118 30.48 -40.18 24.27
N GLU A 119 30.86 -39.23 25.13
CA GLU A 119 30.17 -37.94 25.28
C GLU A 119 30.27 -37.10 23.99
N GLN A 120 31.47 -37.00 23.43
CA GLN A 120 31.72 -36.32 22.16
C GLN A 120 30.94 -37.01 21.03
N CYS A 121 30.89 -38.35 21.01
CA CYS A 121 30.12 -39.12 20.05
C CYS A 121 28.63 -38.80 20.12
N ALA A 122 28.03 -38.91 21.31
CA ALA A 122 26.61 -38.66 21.54
C ALA A 122 26.22 -37.22 21.15
N ALA A 123 27.08 -36.26 21.50
CA ALA A 123 26.81 -34.86 21.24
C ALA A 123 26.99 -34.49 19.75
N TRP A 124 27.90 -35.14 19.01
CA TRP A 124 27.94 -35.00 17.55
C TRP A 124 26.75 -35.67 16.86
N ALA A 125 26.35 -36.87 17.30
CA ALA A 125 25.16 -37.54 16.77
C ALA A 125 23.89 -36.70 17.01
N ALA A 126 23.76 -36.08 18.17
CA ALA A 126 22.67 -35.16 18.49
C ALA A 126 22.66 -33.91 17.57
N ALA A 127 23.82 -33.30 17.34
CA ALA A 127 23.92 -32.14 16.46
C ALA A 127 23.60 -32.49 14.99
N LEU A 128 24.11 -33.62 14.51
CA LEU A 128 23.86 -34.11 13.15
C LEU A 128 22.40 -34.51 12.90
N THR A 129 21.67 -34.90 13.95
CA THR A 129 20.25 -35.28 13.84
C THR A 129 19.29 -34.12 14.06
N ARG A 130 19.48 -33.34 15.14
CA ARG A 130 18.52 -32.33 15.62
C ARG A 130 18.87 -30.92 15.15
N GLU A 131 20.12 -30.52 15.33
CA GLU A 131 20.52 -29.12 15.16
C GLU A 131 20.62 -28.71 13.68
N ARG A 132 20.74 -29.67 12.75
CA ARG A 132 20.78 -29.41 11.31
C ARG A 132 19.52 -28.75 10.74
N TYR A 133 18.35 -28.92 11.38
CA TYR A 133 17.07 -28.35 10.93
C TYR A 133 16.55 -27.23 11.81
N PHE A 134 17.19 -26.98 12.96
CA PHE A 134 16.69 -26.00 13.92
C PHE A 134 16.72 -24.58 13.34
N VAL A 135 17.82 -24.21 12.68
CA VAL A 135 17.96 -22.89 12.02
C VAL A 135 16.93 -22.72 10.90
N VAL A 136 16.65 -23.76 10.12
CA VAL A 136 15.64 -23.71 9.05
C VAL A 136 14.22 -23.57 9.62
N ALA A 137 13.95 -24.23 10.76
CA ALA A 137 12.68 -24.07 11.46
C ALA A 137 12.53 -22.66 12.04
N GLU A 138 13.56 -22.13 12.71
CA GLU A 138 13.56 -20.76 13.25
C GLU A 138 13.41 -19.71 12.15
N GLU A 139 14.13 -19.84 11.03
CA GLU A 139 13.99 -18.94 9.88
C GLU A 139 12.56 -18.99 9.31
N ARG A 140 12.01 -20.20 9.12
CA ARG A 140 10.64 -20.38 8.64
C ARG A 140 9.63 -19.72 9.59
N ASP A 141 9.78 -19.92 10.89
CA ASP A 141 8.87 -19.39 11.90
C ASP A 141 9.00 -17.86 12.00
N ALA A 142 10.22 -17.31 11.83
CA ALA A 142 10.46 -15.88 11.71
C ALA A 142 9.79 -15.28 10.46
N TYR A 143 9.89 -15.93 9.31
CA TYR A 143 9.21 -15.51 8.09
C TYR A 143 7.68 -15.57 8.23
N GLN A 144 7.14 -16.61 8.87
CA GLN A 144 5.71 -16.70 9.16
C GLN A 144 5.25 -15.55 10.07
N LYS A 145 6.02 -15.23 11.11
CA LYS A 145 5.73 -14.09 11.99
C LYS A 145 5.73 -12.77 11.23
N LEU A 146 6.74 -12.52 10.40
CA LEU A 146 6.82 -11.33 9.55
C LEU A 146 5.61 -11.23 8.60
N GLN A 147 5.18 -12.35 8.02
CA GLN A 147 4.02 -12.40 7.14
C GLN A 147 2.72 -12.07 7.88
N MET A 148 2.55 -12.57 9.11
CA MET A 148 1.39 -12.24 9.96
C MET A 148 1.38 -10.76 10.35
N GLU A 149 2.53 -10.18 10.69
CA GLU A 149 2.66 -8.76 11.01
C GLU A 149 2.29 -7.88 9.81
N PHE A 150 2.80 -8.21 8.62
CA PHE A 150 2.46 -7.47 7.40
C PHE A 150 0.97 -7.58 7.05
N GLN A 151 0.36 -8.75 7.23
CA GLN A 151 -1.07 -8.94 7.02
C GLN A 151 -1.91 -8.12 8.01
N LYS A 152 -1.47 -8.04 9.27
CA LYS A 152 -2.10 -7.21 10.30
C LYS A 152 -2.03 -5.73 9.94
N GLU A 153 -0.86 -5.22 9.56
CA GLU A 153 -0.70 -3.82 9.12
C GLU A 153 -1.53 -3.50 7.87
N SER A 154 -1.57 -4.43 6.89
CA SER A 154 -2.39 -4.30 5.69
C SER A 154 -3.88 -4.22 6.03
N SER A 155 -4.37 -5.05 6.95
CA SER A 155 -5.77 -5.00 7.39
C SER A 155 -6.12 -3.70 8.14
N ALA A 156 -5.22 -3.23 9.02
CA ALA A 156 -5.43 -2.00 9.78
C ALA A 156 -5.40 -0.75 8.88
N THR A 157 -4.55 -0.74 7.84
CA THR A 157 -4.53 0.35 6.85
C THR A 157 -5.78 0.32 5.96
N ALA A 158 -6.25 -0.85 5.57
CA ALA A 158 -7.52 -0.99 4.83
C ALA A 158 -8.72 -0.45 5.63
N GLU A 159 -8.81 -0.78 6.93
CA GLU A 159 -9.87 -0.29 7.82
C GLU A 159 -9.84 1.25 7.96
N LYS A 160 -8.64 1.83 8.11
CA LYS A 160 -8.47 3.30 8.15
C LYS A 160 -8.94 3.98 6.87
N VAL A 161 -8.62 3.41 5.70
CA VAL A 161 -9.06 3.93 4.40
C VAL A 161 -10.58 3.90 4.29
N GLU A 162 -11.22 2.83 4.76
CA GLU A 162 -12.68 2.72 4.71
C GLU A 162 -13.37 3.74 5.63
N LYS A 163 -12.88 3.90 6.87
CA LYS A 163 -13.37 4.96 7.78
C LYS A 163 -13.24 6.37 7.18
N LEU A 164 -12.14 6.65 6.49
CA LEU A 164 -11.96 7.93 5.80
C LEU A 164 -12.93 8.10 4.62
N ARG A 165 -13.22 7.04 3.88
CA ARG A 165 -14.22 7.08 2.79
C ARG A 165 -15.63 7.31 3.31
N GLU A 166 -16.03 6.63 4.38
CA GLU A 166 -17.31 6.85 5.04
C GLU A 166 -17.44 8.29 5.54
N ALA A 167 -16.41 8.82 6.21
CA ALA A 167 -16.39 10.20 6.67
C ALA A 167 -16.49 11.21 5.50
N MET A 168 -15.80 10.93 4.39
CA MET A 168 -15.88 11.75 3.18
C MET A 168 -17.27 11.70 2.53
N SER A 169 -17.89 10.53 2.45
CA SER A 169 -19.26 10.37 1.96
C SER A 169 -20.26 11.11 2.84
N ALA A 170 -20.16 10.98 4.17
CA ALA A 170 -21.01 11.69 5.11
C ALA A 170 -20.91 13.22 4.96
N LYS A 171 -19.68 13.75 4.81
CA LYS A 171 -19.48 15.19 4.56
C LYS A 171 -20.06 15.65 3.23
N ARG A 172 -19.91 14.85 2.17
CA ARG A 172 -20.49 15.16 0.86
C ARG A 172 -22.01 15.25 0.93
N ASN A 173 -22.65 14.28 1.56
CA ASN A 173 -24.10 14.28 1.77
C ASN A 173 -24.55 15.49 2.60
N ALA A 174 -23.76 15.91 3.60
CA ALA A 174 -24.05 17.10 4.40
C ALA A 174 -23.96 18.40 3.59
N ILE A 175 -23.00 18.51 2.67
CA ILE A 175 -22.87 19.65 1.74
C ILE A 175 -24.07 19.68 0.79
N GLU A 176 -24.39 18.54 0.15
CA GLU A 176 -25.53 18.44 -0.76
C GLU A 176 -26.85 18.80 -0.06
N ALA A 177 -27.04 18.36 1.20
CA ALA A 177 -28.19 18.74 2.01
C ALA A 177 -28.20 20.23 2.42
N ALA A 178 -27.03 20.86 2.61
CA ALA A 178 -26.94 22.29 2.88
C ALA A 178 -27.26 23.12 1.61
N GLU A 179 -26.76 22.70 0.45
CA GLU A 179 -27.05 23.32 -0.84
C GLU A 179 -28.55 23.23 -1.18
N ALA A 180 -29.18 22.07 -0.94
CA ALA A 180 -30.62 21.91 -1.11
C ALA A 180 -31.41 22.89 -0.23
N ARG A 181 -31.06 23.02 1.07
CA ARG A 181 -31.70 23.97 1.99
C ARG A 181 -31.50 25.43 1.56
N GLN A 182 -30.32 25.78 1.03
CA GLN A 182 -30.09 27.12 0.49
C GLN A 182 -30.96 27.39 -0.74
N HIS A 183 -31.12 26.40 -1.62
CA HIS A 183 -31.98 26.52 -2.78
C HIS A 183 -33.45 26.72 -2.40
N ASP A 184 -33.95 25.94 -1.43
CA ASP A 184 -35.31 26.07 -0.90
C ASP A 184 -35.54 27.44 -0.26
N ALA A 185 -34.57 27.92 0.54
CA ALA A 185 -34.63 29.24 1.16
C ALA A 185 -34.66 30.37 0.12
N LEU A 186 -33.85 30.28 -0.93
CA LEU A 186 -33.87 31.23 -2.04
C LEU A 186 -35.23 31.21 -2.76
N HIS A 187 -35.79 30.03 -3.00
CA HIS A 187 -37.11 29.90 -3.60
C HIS A 187 -38.20 30.57 -2.76
N MET A 188 -38.19 30.35 -1.43
CA MET A 188 -39.12 31.04 -0.52
C MET A 188 -38.96 32.56 -0.54
N LEU A 189 -37.72 33.07 -0.56
CA LEU A 189 -37.46 34.51 -0.63
C LEU A 189 -37.96 35.12 -1.94
N ARG A 190 -37.80 34.43 -3.07
CA ARG A 190 -38.35 34.87 -4.36
C ARG A 190 -39.88 34.92 -4.34
N ALA A 191 -40.52 33.90 -3.77
CA ALA A 191 -41.97 33.87 -3.59
C ALA A 191 -42.47 35.02 -2.69
N GLN A 192 -41.74 35.33 -1.61
CA GLN A 192 -42.04 36.49 -0.78
C GLN A 192 -41.85 37.81 -1.55
N ALA A 193 -40.78 37.97 -2.32
CA ALA A 193 -40.56 39.17 -3.12
C ALA A 193 -41.68 39.40 -4.14
N LEU A 194 -42.15 38.33 -4.80
CA LEU A 194 -43.32 38.34 -5.67
C LEU A 194 -44.58 38.83 -4.94
N SER A 195 -44.86 38.30 -3.74
CA SER A 195 -46.01 38.73 -2.94
C SER A 195 -45.95 40.21 -2.54
N LEU A 196 -44.76 40.80 -2.47
CA LEU A 196 -44.53 42.22 -2.19
C LEU A 196 -44.55 43.10 -3.45
N GLY A 197 -44.98 42.57 -4.59
CA GLY A 197 -45.15 43.31 -5.84
C GLY A 197 -43.86 43.46 -6.66
N LEU A 198 -42.88 42.57 -6.48
CA LEU A 198 -41.79 42.41 -7.44
C LEU A 198 -42.32 41.65 -8.67
N SER A 199 -41.90 42.04 -9.87
CA SER A 199 -42.26 41.30 -11.09
C SER A 199 -41.60 39.92 -11.10
N ASP A 200 -42.21 38.96 -11.80
CA ASP A 200 -41.70 37.59 -11.89
C ASP A 200 -40.29 37.52 -12.52
N GLU A 201 -40.05 38.33 -13.56
CA GLU A 201 -38.73 38.46 -14.18
C GLU A 201 -37.66 38.99 -13.21
N ALA A 202 -38.01 39.99 -12.40
CA ALA A 202 -37.09 40.54 -11.41
C ALA A 202 -36.87 39.57 -10.24
N ALA A 203 -37.90 38.85 -9.80
CA ALA A 203 -37.76 37.82 -8.77
C ALA A 203 -36.91 36.64 -9.25
N ALA A 204 -37.08 36.21 -10.51
CA ALA A 204 -36.26 35.19 -11.14
C ALA A 204 -34.78 35.61 -11.27
N SER A 205 -34.51 36.90 -11.46
CA SER A 205 -33.15 37.45 -11.56
C SER A 205 -32.33 37.39 -10.26
N LEU A 206 -32.97 37.18 -9.11
CA LEU A 206 -32.32 37.10 -7.79
C LEU A 206 -31.59 35.76 -7.65
N ALA A 207 -30.38 35.65 -8.20
CA ALA A 207 -29.60 34.40 -8.20
C ALA A 207 -29.02 34.02 -6.83
N ASP A 208 -28.76 35.00 -5.96
CA ASP A 208 -28.18 34.81 -4.63
C ASP A 208 -29.23 35.08 -3.54
N ALA A 209 -29.21 34.27 -2.48
CA ALA A 209 -30.02 34.46 -1.28
C ALA A 209 -29.77 35.83 -0.63
N LYS A 210 -28.53 36.33 -0.66
CA LYS A 210 -28.20 37.65 -0.10
C LYS A 210 -28.94 38.77 -0.82
N ASP A 211 -29.01 38.71 -2.14
CA ASP A 211 -29.70 39.71 -2.94
C ASP A 211 -31.22 39.58 -2.78
N ALA A 212 -31.73 38.35 -2.73
CA ALA A 212 -33.14 38.11 -2.49
C ALA A 212 -33.59 38.65 -1.12
N VAL A 213 -32.82 38.42 -0.06
CA VAL A 213 -33.09 39.02 1.27
C VAL A 213 -33.08 40.54 1.21
N ARG A 214 -32.09 41.16 0.56
CA ARG A 214 -32.00 42.63 0.48
C ARG A 214 -33.21 43.22 -0.24
N GLU A 215 -33.63 42.61 -1.34
CA GLU A 215 -34.79 43.06 -2.10
C GLU A 215 -36.09 42.91 -1.30
N VAL A 216 -36.32 41.76 -0.66
CA VAL A 216 -37.46 41.55 0.24
C VAL A 216 -37.47 42.59 1.37
N ALA A 217 -36.31 42.83 2.00
CA ALA A 217 -36.20 43.81 3.08
C ALA A 217 -36.46 45.25 2.60
N HIS A 218 -35.97 45.61 1.41
CA HIS A 218 -36.20 46.91 0.80
C HIS A 218 -37.69 47.12 0.48
N ARG A 219 -38.34 46.10 -0.09
CA ARG A 219 -39.78 46.11 -0.42
C ARG A 219 -40.65 46.21 0.82
N LEU A 220 -40.36 45.42 1.86
CA LEU A 220 -41.05 45.53 3.15
C LEU A 220 -40.93 46.93 3.72
N HIS A 221 -39.73 47.52 3.71
CA HIS A 221 -39.51 48.88 4.19
C HIS A 221 -40.26 49.94 3.39
N TYR A 222 -40.33 49.78 2.07
CA TYR A 222 -41.13 50.65 1.20
C TYR A 222 -42.62 50.58 1.56
N HIS A 223 -43.18 49.37 1.68
CA HIS A 223 -44.58 49.16 2.05
C HIS A 223 -44.90 49.70 3.44
N MET A 224 -44.01 49.49 4.43
CA MET A 224 -44.16 50.07 5.77
C MET A 224 -44.18 51.60 5.72
N ARG A 225 -43.24 52.24 5.01
CA ARG A 225 -43.24 53.71 4.85
C ARG A 225 -44.50 54.21 4.15
N ARG A 226 -44.99 53.49 3.15
CA ARG A 226 -46.23 53.83 2.44
C ARG A 226 -47.44 53.71 3.36
N ALA A 227 -47.53 52.64 4.14
CA ALA A 227 -48.57 52.44 5.14
C ALA A 227 -48.60 53.60 6.14
N SER A 228 -47.45 53.97 6.73
CA SER A 228 -47.38 55.10 7.66
C SER A 228 -47.77 56.46 7.04
N ARG A 229 -47.49 56.67 5.75
CA ARG A 229 -47.97 57.89 5.05
C ARG A 229 -49.47 57.87 4.84
N LEU A 230 -50.04 56.71 4.49
CA LEU A 230 -51.49 56.56 4.31
C LEU A 230 -52.21 56.71 5.65
N GLU A 231 -51.67 56.15 6.73
CA GLU A 231 -52.15 56.36 8.09
C GLU A 231 -52.15 57.85 8.45
N GLY A 232 -51.03 58.55 8.24
CA GLY A 232 -50.97 60.00 8.46
C GLY A 232 -51.94 60.82 7.59
N ALA A 233 -52.19 60.40 6.34
CA ALA A 233 -53.16 61.07 5.47
C ALA A 233 -54.61 60.80 5.89
N ILE A 234 -54.93 59.56 6.28
CA ILE A 234 -56.23 59.21 6.88
C ILE A 234 -56.45 60.07 8.13
N GLU A 235 -55.40 60.28 8.91
CA GLU A 235 -55.47 61.03 10.14
C GLU A 235 -55.70 62.53 9.92
N ALA A 236 -54.98 63.12 8.97
CA ALA A 236 -55.22 64.50 8.55
C ALA A 236 -56.67 64.71 8.06
N VAL A 237 -57.24 63.75 7.31
CA VAL A 237 -58.64 63.81 6.87
C VAL A 237 -59.62 63.71 8.05
N ARG A 238 -59.30 62.92 9.07
CA ARG A 238 -60.10 62.85 10.31
C ARG A 238 -60.04 64.16 11.09
N GLU A 239 -58.86 64.77 11.20
CA GLU A 239 -58.68 66.08 11.84
C GLU A 239 -59.45 67.19 11.09
N GLU A 240 -59.37 67.23 9.76
CA GLU A 240 -60.12 68.17 8.93
C GLU A 240 -61.64 68.00 9.10
N ARG A 241 -62.13 66.76 9.12
CA ARG A 241 -63.54 66.45 9.39
C ARG A 241 -63.97 66.88 10.80
N SER A 242 -63.09 66.73 11.79
CA SER A 242 -63.33 67.16 13.17
C SER A 242 -63.33 68.68 13.30
N ALA A 243 -62.44 69.38 12.59
CA ALA A 243 -62.42 70.84 12.52
C ALA A 243 -63.68 71.42 11.86
N LEU A 244 -64.17 70.79 10.79
CA LEU A 244 -65.46 71.14 10.16
C LEU A 244 -66.65 70.94 11.12
N HIS A 245 -66.59 69.92 12.00
CA HIS A 245 -67.61 69.70 13.03
C HIS A 245 -67.56 70.76 14.14
N LYS A 246 -66.35 71.18 14.57
CA LYS A 246 -66.14 72.23 15.58
C LYS A 246 -66.50 73.64 15.08
N GLY A 247 -66.38 73.90 13.78
CA GLY A 247 -66.78 75.16 13.15
C GLY A 247 -68.30 75.36 12.97
N GLY A 248 -69.12 74.32 13.18
CA GLY A 248 -70.58 74.36 13.01
C GLY A 248 -71.39 74.80 14.24
N ASN A 249 -70.76 75.05 15.39
CA ASN A 249 -71.46 75.27 16.67
C ASN A 249 -71.51 76.75 17.11
N HIS A 250 -71.90 77.65 16.20
CA HIS A 250 -72.15 79.05 16.54
C HIS A 250 -73.43 79.62 15.92
N THR A 251 -74.57 78.97 16.21
CA THR A 251 -75.88 79.62 16.47
C THR A 251 -76.91 78.54 16.78
N GLN A 252 -77.18 78.28 18.07
CA GLN A 252 -78.51 78.42 18.68
C GLN A 252 -78.43 78.14 20.18
N GLU A 253 -79.03 79.04 20.96
CA GLU A 253 -79.10 79.04 22.42
C GLU A 253 -79.81 77.80 22.97
N GLY A 254 -79.30 77.34 24.12
CA GLY A 254 -80.11 76.86 25.23
C GLY A 254 -80.36 75.36 25.30
N LEU A 255 -79.47 74.63 26.00
CA LEU A 255 -79.83 73.50 26.85
C LEU A 255 -78.65 73.13 27.77
N PRO A 256 -78.89 72.89 29.09
CA PRO A 256 -77.88 72.40 30.01
C PRO A 256 -77.85 70.86 29.97
N LEU A 257 -76.68 70.26 30.27
CA LEU A 257 -76.39 68.85 30.70
C LEU A 257 -75.05 68.41 30.06
N THR A 258 -73.99 68.32 30.87
CA THR A 258 -73.38 67.08 31.41
C THR A 258 -72.47 66.33 30.43
N GLU A 259 -71.39 65.80 31.03
CA GLU A 259 -70.52 64.72 30.55
C GLU A 259 -69.24 65.10 29.78
N SER A 260 -68.13 64.77 30.44
CA SER A 260 -66.83 64.38 29.91
C SER A 260 -66.93 63.72 28.53
N GLY A 261 -66.60 64.48 27.49
CA GLY A 261 -66.65 64.02 26.10
C GLY A 261 -65.48 63.09 25.74
N PRO A 262 -65.71 62.08 24.88
CA PRO A 262 -64.78 60.99 24.53
C PRO A 262 -63.54 61.42 23.71
N GLU A 263 -63.37 62.70 23.39
CA GLU A 263 -62.28 63.17 22.52
C GLU A 263 -60.90 63.14 23.19
N ASN A 264 -60.81 63.15 24.52
CA ASN A 264 -59.52 63.08 25.23
C ASN A 264 -59.02 61.64 25.40
N GLU A 265 -59.92 60.65 25.39
CA GLU A 265 -59.54 59.23 25.30
C GLU A 265 -58.90 58.91 23.94
N ASP A 266 -59.34 59.57 22.86
CA ASP A 266 -58.83 59.36 21.50
C ASP A 266 -57.41 59.89 21.26
N ALA A 267 -56.96 60.88 22.04
CA ALA A 267 -55.58 61.37 21.99
C ALA A 267 -54.63 60.44 22.76
N GLU A 268 -55.05 59.92 23.91
CA GLU A 268 -54.26 58.96 24.68
C GLU A 268 -54.12 57.61 23.96
N THR A 269 -55.16 57.14 23.26
CA THR A 269 -55.09 55.89 22.47
C THR A 269 -54.07 55.99 21.33
N ARG A 270 -53.96 57.15 20.68
CA ARG A 270 -52.95 57.38 19.61
C ARG A 270 -51.53 57.45 20.11
N VAL A 271 -51.29 58.10 21.25
CA VAL A 271 -49.95 58.11 21.87
C VAL A 271 -49.53 56.67 22.22
N ARG A 272 -50.45 55.87 22.78
CA ARG A 272 -50.21 54.43 23.01
C ARG A 272 -49.91 53.68 21.72
N GLU A 273 -50.60 53.98 20.62
CA GLU A 273 -50.36 53.35 19.32
C GLU A 273 -48.98 53.72 18.73
N VAL A 274 -48.54 54.97 18.85
CA VAL A 274 -47.20 55.41 18.42
C VAL A 274 -46.10 54.75 19.25
N ASP A 275 -46.29 54.64 20.57
CA ASP A 275 -45.35 53.94 21.44
C ASP A 275 -45.31 52.43 21.15
N GLU A 276 -46.44 51.81 20.84
CA GLU A 276 -46.52 50.41 20.38
C GLU A 276 -45.79 50.22 19.04
N LEU A 277 -45.92 51.15 18.09
CA LEU A 277 -45.20 51.11 16.82
C LEU A 277 -43.69 51.30 17.01
N ARG A 278 -43.26 52.19 17.93
CA ARG A 278 -41.85 52.35 18.30
C ARG A 278 -41.29 51.08 18.93
N GLU A 279 -42.05 50.44 19.80
CA GLU A 279 -41.67 49.17 20.41
C GLU A 279 -41.54 48.06 19.35
N LYS A 280 -42.54 47.93 18.45
CA LYS A 280 -42.50 47.01 17.30
C LYS A 280 -41.28 47.26 16.41
N LEU A 281 -40.94 48.52 16.11
CA LEU A 281 -39.75 48.87 15.34
C LEU A 281 -38.44 48.46 16.07
N SER A 282 -38.38 48.68 17.38
CA SER A 282 -37.25 48.25 18.22
C SER A 282 -37.10 46.73 18.24
N ALA A 283 -38.22 46.00 18.23
CA ALA A 283 -38.24 44.53 18.19
C ALA A 283 -37.74 44.02 16.83
N VAL A 284 -38.15 44.63 15.72
CA VAL A 284 -37.68 44.28 14.37
C VAL A 284 -36.17 44.55 14.21
N ARG A 285 -35.64 45.65 14.77
CA ARG A 285 -34.19 45.92 14.76
C ARG A 285 -33.41 44.84 15.52
N ARG A 286 -33.86 44.50 16.74
CA ARG A 286 -33.28 43.41 17.54
C ARG A 286 -33.36 42.06 16.81
N ALA A 287 -34.46 41.79 16.10
CA ALA A 287 -34.60 40.57 15.30
C ALA A 287 -33.60 40.53 14.13
N ARG A 288 -33.40 41.64 13.41
CA ARG A 288 -32.39 41.72 12.33
C ARG A 288 -30.97 41.57 12.83
N GLU A 289 -30.64 42.14 13.99
CA GLU A 289 -29.32 41.95 14.61
C GLU A 289 -29.08 40.49 14.98
N ARG A 290 -30.06 39.81 15.59
CA ARG A 290 -29.97 38.37 15.87
C ARG A 290 -29.79 37.55 14.60
N GLU A 291 -30.51 37.88 13.53
CA GLU A 291 -30.39 37.19 12.25
C GLU A 291 -29.01 37.42 11.60
N ALA A 292 -28.46 38.64 11.68
CA ALA A 292 -27.13 38.96 11.19
C ALA A 292 -26.04 38.17 11.96
N ILE A 293 -26.17 38.09 13.29
CA ILE A 293 -25.27 37.28 14.13
C ILE A 293 -25.39 35.79 13.76
N ALA A 294 -26.61 35.27 13.60
CA ALA A 294 -26.84 33.88 13.22
C ALA A 294 -26.24 33.55 11.83
N ARG A 295 -26.35 34.46 10.86
CA ARG A 295 -25.70 34.28 9.55
C ARG A 295 -24.19 34.29 9.65
N ALA A 296 -23.61 35.22 10.39
CA ALA A 296 -22.16 35.27 10.59
C ALA A 296 -21.65 33.96 11.24
N ALA A 297 -22.40 33.42 12.21
CA ALA A 297 -22.10 32.13 12.81
C ALA A 297 -22.14 30.99 11.77
N LEU A 298 -23.22 30.88 10.98
CA LEU A 298 -23.35 29.86 9.93
C LEU A 298 -22.27 29.97 8.84
N GLU A 299 -21.91 31.19 8.42
CA GLU A 299 -20.82 31.41 7.46
C GLU A 299 -19.47 30.96 8.03
N SER A 300 -19.22 31.22 9.33
CA SER A 300 -18.01 30.75 10.01
C SER A 300 -17.95 29.22 10.13
N GLU A 301 -19.08 28.57 10.43
CA GLU A 301 -19.18 27.11 10.48
C GLU A 301 -18.97 26.48 9.10
N HIS A 302 -19.57 27.06 8.06
CA HIS A 302 -19.40 26.60 6.69
C HIS A 302 -17.93 26.72 6.23
N ALA A 303 -17.27 27.84 6.55
CA ALA A 303 -15.84 28.01 6.27
C ALA A 303 -14.99 26.96 7.00
N ALA A 304 -15.27 26.69 8.28
CA ALA A 304 -14.57 25.67 9.07
C ALA A 304 -14.82 24.24 8.56
N LEU A 305 -16.02 23.94 8.07
CA LEU A 305 -16.33 22.63 7.46
C LEU A 305 -15.62 22.46 6.12
N LYS A 306 -15.53 23.52 5.33
CA LYS A 306 -14.82 23.53 4.04
C LYS A 306 -13.32 23.26 4.21
N THR A 307 -12.65 23.94 5.15
CA THR A 307 -11.23 23.68 5.44
C THR A 307 -10.99 22.25 5.93
N LYS A 308 -11.86 21.73 6.81
CA LYS A 308 -11.82 20.33 7.25
C LYS A 308 -12.10 19.32 6.13
N LEU A 309 -12.86 19.69 5.10
CA LEU A 309 -13.09 18.84 3.92
C LEU A 309 -11.80 18.77 3.08
N GLU A 310 -11.18 19.91 2.80
CA GLU A 310 -9.92 19.99 2.05
C GLU A 310 -8.78 19.24 2.75
N GLU A 311 -8.70 19.32 4.08
CA GLU A 311 -7.73 18.57 4.89
C GLU A 311 -7.96 17.05 4.79
N LEU A 312 -9.20 16.57 4.92
CA LEU A 312 -9.51 15.15 4.74
C LEU A 312 -9.24 14.67 3.31
N GLN A 313 -9.51 15.50 2.30
CA GLN A 313 -9.19 15.17 0.90
C GLN A 313 -7.68 14.98 0.70
N ARG A 314 -6.84 15.87 1.26
CA ARG A 314 -5.38 15.70 1.24
C ARG A 314 -4.95 14.45 2.00
N SER A 315 -5.53 14.18 3.17
CA SER A 315 -5.24 12.97 3.95
C SER A 315 -5.55 11.68 3.17
N VAL A 316 -6.70 11.63 2.49
CA VAL A 316 -7.10 10.51 1.65
C VAL A 316 -6.17 10.34 0.44
N GLN A 317 -5.74 11.44 -0.19
CA GLN A 317 -4.75 11.39 -1.29
C GLN A 317 -3.42 10.82 -0.82
N LEU A 318 -2.88 11.30 0.31
CA LEU A 318 -1.65 10.78 0.90
C LEU A 318 -1.76 9.29 1.27
N ALA A 319 -2.91 8.87 1.81
CA ALA A 319 -3.16 7.47 2.13
C ALA A 319 -3.25 6.59 0.87
N ALA A 320 -3.86 7.10 -0.21
CA ALA A 320 -3.94 6.40 -1.49
C ALA A 320 -2.55 6.25 -2.14
N GLU A 321 -1.72 7.29 -2.11
CA GLU A 321 -0.33 7.24 -2.58
C GLU A 321 0.51 6.26 -1.77
N ALA A 322 0.36 6.25 -0.44
CA ALA A 322 1.04 5.29 0.44
C ALA A 322 0.63 3.85 0.11
N ARG A 323 -0.67 3.60 -0.11
CA ARG A 323 -1.17 2.28 -0.52
C ARG A 323 -0.61 1.84 -1.87
N LEU A 324 -0.56 2.74 -2.85
CA LEU A 324 0.00 2.44 -4.17
C LEU A 324 1.50 2.10 -4.07
N LYS A 325 2.27 2.80 -3.24
CA LYS A 325 3.68 2.47 -2.97
C LYS A 325 3.87 1.10 -2.31
N ILE A 326 2.96 0.69 -1.43
CA ILE A 326 3.00 -0.64 -0.80
C ILE A 326 2.66 -1.72 -1.83
N GLU A 327 1.65 -1.48 -2.68
CA GLU A 327 1.22 -2.41 -3.73
C GLU A 327 2.29 -2.60 -4.80
N THR A 328 2.97 -1.52 -5.24
CA THR A 328 4.10 -1.62 -6.15
C THR A 328 5.25 -2.44 -5.55
N LYS A 329 5.63 -2.18 -4.28
CA LYS A 329 6.64 -2.98 -3.57
C LYS A 329 6.24 -4.46 -3.45
N ALA A 330 4.97 -4.73 -3.16
CA ALA A 330 4.46 -6.10 -3.09
C ALA A 330 4.53 -6.81 -4.46
N SER A 331 4.24 -6.08 -5.56
CA SER A 331 4.38 -6.61 -6.92
C SER A 331 5.84 -6.89 -7.29
N GLU A 332 6.77 -6.00 -6.92
CA GLU A 332 8.21 -6.17 -7.13
C GLU A 332 8.74 -7.40 -6.38
N LEU A 333 8.37 -7.57 -5.10
CA LEU A 333 8.74 -8.75 -4.31
C LEU A 333 8.15 -10.05 -4.88
N SER A 334 6.92 -9.99 -5.40
CA SER A 334 6.28 -11.13 -6.07
C SER A 334 7.02 -11.53 -7.34
N ASP A 335 7.47 -10.57 -8.13
CA ASP A 335 8.24 -10.84 -9.35
C ASP A 335 9.66 -11.33 -9.04
N GLN A 336 10.32 -10.78 -8.02
CA GLN A 336 11.58 -11.33 -7.48
C GLN A 336 11.43 -12.79 -7.04
N LYS A 337 10.34 -13.11 -6.32
CA LYS A 337 10.03 -14.49 -5.94
C LYS A 337 9.86 -15.40 -7.16
N LYS A 338 9.14 -14.96 -8.20
CA LYS A 338 8.99 -15.74 -9.44
C LYS A 338 10.33 -15.96 -10.15
N LEU A 339 11.21 -14.97 -10.16
CA LEU A 339 12.54 -15.07 -10.75
C LEU A 339 13.39 -16.11 -10.00
N LEU A 340 13.44 -16.02 -8.66
CA LEU A 340 14.12 -17.01 -7.82
C LEU A 340 13.56 -18.42 -8.01
N VAL A 341 12.23 -18.58 -8.09
CA VAL A 341 11.61 -19.89 -8.36
C VAL A 341 12.01 -20.44 -9.72
N ARG A 342 12.11 -19.59 -10.76
CA ARG A 342 12.61 -20.02 -12.08
C ARG A 342 14.06 -20.46 -11.96
N GLU A 343 14.94 -19.67 -11.36
CA GLU A 343 16.36 -20.01 -11.19
C GLU A 343 16.57 -21.32 -10.41
N VAL A 344 15.83 -21.53 -9.32
CA VAL A 344 15.83 -22.80 -8.57
C VAL A 344 15.36 -23.96 -9.43
N LYS A 345 14.36 -23.76 -10.30
CA LYS A 345 13.90 -24.80 -11.23
C LYS A 345 14.93 -25.10 -12.31
N THR A 346 15.62 -24.09 -12.85
CA THR A 346 16.66 -24.25 -13.86
C THR A 346 17.87 -24.98 -13.28
N THR A 347 18.30 -24.60 -12.08
CA THR A 347 19.41 -25.26 -11.37
C THR A 347 19.07 -26.71 -11.01
N ARG A 348 17.86 -27.00 -10.51
CA ARG A 348 17.41 -28.38 -10.29
C ARG A 348 17.42 -29.23 -11.56
N ARG A 349 17.01 -28.67 -12.70
CA ARG A 349 17.07 -29.36 -14.00
C ARG A 349 18.52 -29.60 -14.45
N ALA A 350 19.40 -28.62 -14.24
CA ALA A 350 20.82 -28.78 -14.56
C ALA A 350 21.47 -29.86 -13.69
N ILE A 351 21.17 -29.89 -12.39
CA ILE A 351 21.63 -30.93 -11.46
C ILE A 351 21.12 -32.30 -11.91
N ALA A 352 19.81 -32.44 -12.20
CA ALA A 352 19.24 -33.69 -12.67
C ALA A 352 19.85 -34.16 -14.00
N LYS A 353 20.18 -33.23 -14.92
CA LYS A 353 20.86 -33.55 -16.17
C LYS A 353 22.28 -34.06 -15.92
N VAL A 354 23.05 -33.37 -15.06
CA VAL A 354 24.40 -33.81 -14.68
C VAL A 354 24.37 -35.16 -13.96
N GLN A 355 23.38 -35.38 -13.09
CA GLN A 355 23.15 -36.68 -12.45
C GLN A 355 22.84 -37.77 -13.48
N ALA A 356 21.96 -37.52 -14.45
CA ALA A 356 21.66 -38.46 -15.52
C ALA A 356 22.88 -38.74 -16.42
N GLU A 357 23.71 -37.72 -16.71
CA GLU A 357 24.98 -37.90 -17.45
C GLU A 357 26.01 -38.70 -16.63
N LEU A 358 25.98 -38.62 -15.29
CA LEU A 358 26.81 -39.43 -14.39
C LEU A 358 26.31 -40.87 -14.22
N GLU A 359 24.99 -41.06 -14.23
CA GLU A 359 24.33 -42.37 -14.09
C GLU A 359 24.22 -43.12 -15.42
N ALA A 360 24.25 -42.41 -16.54
CA ALA A 360 24.36 -43.02 -17.86
C ALA A 360 25.60 -43.92 -17.82
N PRO A 361 25.42 -45.26 -17.83
CA PRO A 361 26.54 -46.16 -17.82
C PRO A 361 27.38 -45.78 -19.03
N ASP A 362 28.66 -45.51 -18.80
CA ASP A 362 29.60 -45.16 -19.82
C ASP A 362 29.67 -46.36 -20.77
N GLU A 363 28.75 -46.42 -21.75
CA GLU A 363 28.58 -47.53 -22.68
C GLU A 363 29.86 -47.70 -23.48
N GLU A 364 30.66 -46.64 -23.60
CA GLU A 364 32.01 -46.63 -24.13
C GLU A 364 32.99 -47.36 -23.20
N SER A 365 33.01 -47.08 -21.89
CA SER A 365 33.79 -47.86 -20.92
C SER A 365 33.33 -49.32 -20.84
N HIS A 366 32.02 -49.59 -20.90
CA HIS A 366 31.49 -50.95 -20.94
C HIS A 366 31.81 -51.65 -22.27
N ARG A 367 31.81 -50.96 -23.41
CA ARG A 367 32.27 -51.47 -24.71
C ARG A 367 33.76 -51.75 -24.72
N VAL A 368 34.57 -50.84 -24.21
CA VAL A 368 36.04 -51.01 -24.11
C VAL A 368 36.36 -52.18 -23.18
N LEU A 369 35.69 -52.30 -22.04
CA LEU A 369 35.84 -53.46 -21.15
C LEU A 369 35.32 -54.76 -21.79
N ALA A 370 34.25 -54.71 -22.58
CA ALA A 370 33.75 -55.85 -23.33
C ALA A 370 34.72 -56.28 -24.44
N LEU A 371 35.25 -55.34 -25.24
CA LEU A 371 36.24 -55.59 -26.29
C LEU A 371 37.55 -56.14 -25.72
N ARG A 372 37.99 -55.64 -24.56
CA ARG A 372 39.16 -56.15 -23.85
C ARG A 372 38.94 -57.57 -23.30
N ARG A 373 37.71 -57.93 -22.90
CA ARG A 373 37.35 -59.31 -22.51
C ARG A 373 37.27 -60.28 -23.68
N VAL A 374 36.95 -59.82 -24.88
CA VAL A 374 36.88 -60.67 -26.09
C VAL A 374 38.27 -60.88 -26.73
N GLY A 375 39.33 -60.24 -26.22
CA GLY A 375 40.71 -60.52 -26.61
C GLY A 375 41.04 -60.09 -28.04
N LEU A 376 40.35 -59.08 -28.57
CA LEU A 376 40.54 -58.57 -29.93
C LEU A 376 41.57 -57.43 -30.04
N ASP A 377 42.23 -57.03 -28.95
CA ASP A 377 43.40 -56.13 -29.01
C ASP A 377 44.65 -56.91 -29.49
N LYS A 378 44.65 -57.24 -30.79
CA LYS A 378 45.85 -57.63 -31.53
C LYS A 378 46.59 -56.36 -31.98
N SER A 379 47.35 -55.75 -31.07
CA SER A 379 48.44 -54.87 -31.46
C SER A 379 49.65 -55.10 -30.56
N GLY A 380 50.18 -56.32 -30.64
CA GLY A 380 51.60 -56.55 -30.42
C GLY A 380 52.33 -56.28 -31.74
N ALA A 381 53.10 -55.20 -31.79
CA ALA A 381 54.21 -55.07 -32.72
C ALA A 381 55.27 -54.18 -32.07
N SER A 382 56.41 -54.82 -31.81
CA SER A 382 57.70 -54.26 -31.49
C SER A 382 58.11 -53.13 -32.43
N ASN A 383 58.95 -52.21 -31.95
CA ASN A 383 60.30 -52.07 -32.49
C ASN A 383 61.16 -51.08 -31.69
N ASP A 384 62.42 -51.51 -31.59
CA ASP A 384 63.57 -50.86 -31.01
C ASP A 384 64.11 -49.66 -31.81
N ALA A 385 64.68 -48.71 -31.05
CA ALA A 385 65.89 -47.92 -31.33
C ALA A 385 65.85 -46.77 -32.39
N PRO A 386 66.95 -46.00 -32.58
CA PRO A 386 67.22 -44.74 -31.86
C PRO A 386 67.52 -43.56 -32.81
N GLY A 387 67.64 -42.32 -32.31
CA GLY A 387 68.34 -41.28 -33.08
C GLY A 387 67.94 -39.82 -32.85
N GLU A 388 68.90 -39.08 -32.30
CA GLU A 388 69.38 -37.78 -32.78
C GLU A 388 68.51 -36.49 -32.82
N LYS A 389 69.10 -35.49 -32.16
CA LYS A 389 69.34 -34.10 -32.60
C LYS A 389 68.22 -33.05 -32.50
N ALA A 390 68.50 -32.12 -31.58
CA ALA A 390 68.60 -30.67 -31.77
C ALA A 390 67.39 -29.91 -32.35
N SER A 391 66.92 -28.90 -31.60
CA SER A 391 66.83 -27.51 -32.08
C SER A 391 66.21 -26.61 -31.02
N THR A 392 67.02 -25.65 -30.57
CA THR A 392 66.64 -24.35 -29.99
C THR A 392 65.64 -23.56 -30.86
N LYS A 393 64.67 -22.88 -30.21
CA LYS A 393 63.97 -21.62 -30.61
C LYS A 393 62.85 -21.42 -29.57
N SER A 394 62.83 -20.43 -28.66
CA SER A 394 62.93 -18.96 -28.74
C SER A 394 61.87 -18.28 -29.64
N SER A 395 60.73 -17.95 -29.03
CA SER A 395 59.78 -16.88 -29.37
C SER A 395 58.71 -16.91 -28.26
N ASP A 396 58.68 -15.98 -27.29
CA ASP A 396 58.41 -14.55 -27.39
C ASP A 396 57.01 -14.23 -27.99
N LEU A 397 56.32 -13.26 -27.37
CA LEU A 397 54.94 -12.77 -27.59
C LEU A 397 53.83 -13.57 -26.85
N GLY A 398 52.97 -12.99 -26.03
CA GLY A 398 52.73 -11.58 -25.68
C GLY A 398 51.70 -11.50 -24.55
N SER A 399 51.89 -10.49 -23.71
CA SER A 399 50.89 -9.97 -22.77
C SER A 399 49.62 -9.60 -23.51
N ASP A 400 48.46 -9.80 -22.88
CA ASP A 400 47.34 -8.86 -22.81
C ASP A 400 46.09 -9.60 -22.34
N THR A 401 45.71 -9.38 -21.07
CA THR A 401 44.32 -9.39 -20.60
C THR A 401 44.23 -8.70 -19.23
N ASP A 402 44.70 -7.45 -19.17
CA ASP A 402 44.24 -6.48 -18.17
C ASP A 402 43.03 -5.74 -18.76
N THR A 403 41.82 -6.06 -18.30
CA THR A 403 40.60 -5.21 -18.27
C THR A 403 39.36 -6.04 -17.90
N SER A 404 39.32 -6.61 -16.70
CA SER A 404 38.03 -7.11 -16.15
C SER A 404 37.96 -7.11 -14.62
N SER A 405 38.74 -6.24 -13.97
CA SER A 405 38.77 -6.11 -12.50
C SER A 405 37.97 -4.91 -11.97
N ASP A 406 37.67 -3.90 -12.79
CA ASP A 406 37.16 -2.61 -12.28
C ASP A 406 35.64 -2.49 -12.19
N LEU A 407 34.88 -3.48 -12.66
CA LEU A 407 33.41 -3.45 -12.61
C LEU A 407 32.80 -4.12 -11.36
N ILE A 408 33.58 -4.86 -10.57
CA ILE A 408 33.07 -5.66 -9.44
C ILE A 408 33.29 -4.97 -8.08
N MET A 409 34.20 -3.99 -7.98
CA MET A 409 34.38 -3.22 -6.72
C MET A 409 33.34 -2.10 -6.51
N SER A 410 32.52 -1.76 -7.50
CA SER A 410 31.52 -0.67 -7.39
C SER A 410 30.23 -1.09 -6.64
N SER A 411 29.93 -2.37 -6.57
CA SER A 411 28.71 -2.91 -5.94
C SER A 411 28.87 -3.18 -4.44
N ALA A 412 30.06 -3.55 -3.97
CA ALA A 412 30.33 -3.80 -2.55
C ALA A 412 30.26 -2.51 -1.71
N SER A 413 30.84 -1.40 -2.20
CA SER A 413 30.74 -0.09 -1.53
C SER A 413 29.34 0.55 -1.54
N ARG A 414 28.38 -0.05 -2.26
CA ARG A 414 26.99 0.43 -2.31
C ARG A 414 26.14 -0.17 -1.19
N TYR A 415 26.52 -1.33 -0.65
CA TYR A 415 25.83 -1.97 0.47
C TYR A 415 26.24 -1.40 1.84
N GLU A 416 27.51 -1.04 2.05
CA GLU A 416 27.94 -0.40 3.31
C GLU A 416 27.29 0.97 3.55
N ARG A 417 27.01 1.75 2.49
CA ARG A 417 26.35 3.08 2.64
C ARG A 417 24.86 2.99 3.00
N LEU A 418 24.21 1.85 2.79
CA LEU A 418 22.79 1.66 3.13
C LEU A 418 22.58 1.29 4.60
N GLU A 419 23.54 0.59 5.24
CA GLU A 419 23.49 0.32 6.68
C GLU A 419 23.72 1.57 7.53
N ASP A 420 24.60 2.49 7.09
CA ASP A 420 24.85 3.75 7.81
C ASP A 420 23.69 4.76 7.67
N ALA A 421 22.93 4.69 6.57
CA ALA A 421 21.73 5.51 6.38
C ALA A 421 20.52 5.04 7.22
N LEU A 422 20.47 3.76 7.60
CA LEU A 422 19.40 3.21 8.45
C LEU A 422 19.65 3.41 9.95
N LYS A 423 20.91 3.63 10.36
CA LYS A 423 21.28 3.89 11.77
C LYS A 423 21.18 5.35 12.19
N SER A 424 20.92 6.28 11.27
CA SER A 424 20.98 7.74 11.54
C SER A 424 19.63 8.46 11.63
N GLN A 425 18.49 7.76 11.75
CA GLN A 425 17.22 8.44 12.02
C GLN A 425 17.05 8.79 13.51
N PRO A 426 16.86 10.08 13.85
CA PRO A 426 16.64 10.49 15.24
C PRO A 426 15.25 10.04 15.72
N SER A 427 15.23 9.35 16.86
CA SER A 427 14.04 9.04 17.63
C SER A 427 13.46 10.33 18.24
N ASN A 428 12.48 10.93 17.55
CA ASN A 428 11.66 11.98 18.15
C ASN A 428 10.67 11.35 19.13
N ALA A 429 11.12 11.20 20.37
CA ALA A 429 10.28 11.00 21.54
C ALA A 429 10.07 12.35 22.24
N SER A 430 8.81 12.82 22.31
CA SER A 430 8.36 13.91 23.19
C SER A 430 6.82 13.82 23.27
N THR A 431 6.30 13.17 24.30
CA THR A 431 5.77 13.74 25.57
C THR A 431 4.33 14.26 25.49
N SER A 432 3.54 13.62 26.32
CA SER A 432 2.21 13.96 26.83
C SER A 432 2.08 15.33 27.49
N SER A 433 0.82 15.78 27.58
CA SER A 433 0.14 16.47 28.70
C SER A 433 -0.38 17.88 28.43
N GLY A 434 -1.56 18.18 28.99
CA GLY A 434 -1.95 19.55 29.35
C GLY A 434 -3.34 19.99 28.92
N LEU A 435 -4.37 19.63 29.70
CA LEU A 435 -5.60 20.42 29.83
C LEU A 435 -5.26 21.83 30.35
N GLY A 436 -5.88 22.86 29.80
CA GLY A 436 -5.74 24.23 30.28
C GLY A 436 -6.77 25.17 29.63
N THR A 437 -7.90 25.33 30.31
CA THR A 437 -8.85 26.44 30.13
C THR A 437 -8.22 27.76 30.56
N THR A 438 -8.23 28.78 29.70
CA THR A 438 -8.36 30.18 30.11
C THR A 438 -8.70 31.05 28.90
N THR A 439 -9.84 31.72 29.00
CA THR A 439 -10.17 32.99 28.36
C THR A 439 -9.05 34.02 28.59
N ASP A 440 -8.64 34.74 27.55
CA ASP A 440 -8.59 36.20 27.67
C ASP A 440 -8.49 36.92 26.32
N ILE A 441 -9.26 38.00 26.30
CA ILE A 441 -9.42 39.03 25.29
C ILE A 441 -8.21 39.95 25.39
N LEU A 442 -7.61 40.36 24.26
CA LEU A 442 -7.19 41.76 24.05
C LEU A 442 -6.88 42.03 22.57
N MET A 443 -7.41 43.17 22.13
CA MET A 443 -7.18 43.83 20.86
C MET A 443 -5.72 44.25 20.68
N ASN A 444 -5.22 44.20 19.43
CA ASN A 444 -4.65 45.40 18.82
C ASN A 444 -4.55 45.30 17.30
N SER A 445 -4.72 46.46 16.68
CA SER A 445 -4.99 46.71 15.27
C SER A 445 -3.78 47.33 14.55
N PHE A 446 -3.79 47.25 13.21
CA PHE A 446 -2.97 47.97 12.20
C PHE A 446 -1.49 47.56 12.09
N ALA A 447 -0.86 47.44 10.90
CA ALA A 447 -1.05 48.17 9.65
C ALA A 447 -0.63 47.36 8.39
N ALA A 448 -0.98 47.94 7.25
CA ALA A 448 -0.96 47.44 5.88
C ALA A 448 0.42 47.09 5.27
N ALA A 449 0.40 46.22 4.27
CA ALA A 449 1.21 46.37 3.06
C ALA A 449 0.56 45.66 1.85
N SER A 450 0.05 46.48 0.94
CA SER A 450 -0.39 46.12 -0.40
C SER A 450 0.75 45.53 -1.23
N ARG A 451 0.53 44.39 -1.92
CA ARG A 451 1.20 44.10 -3.19
C ARG A 451 0.28 43.39 -4.16
N SER A 452 0.12 44.09 -5.28
CA SER A 452 -0.51 43.72 -6.54
C SER A 452 0.27 42.67 -7.32
N SER A 453 -0.44 41.65 -7.80
CA SER A 453 -0.18 40.85 -9.01
C SER A 453 -1.28 39.80 -9.06
N GLY A 454 -1.87 39.38 -10.17
CA GLY A 454 -1.75 39.69 -11.58
C GLY A 454 -2.88 38.85 -12.20
N LEU A 455 -3.72 39.48 -13.01
CA LEU A 455 -4.82 38.84 -13.72
C LEU A 455 -4.27 37.73 -14.64
N SER A 456 -4.71 36.50 -14.43
CA SER A 456 -4.57 35.42 -15.41
C SER A 456 -5.95 34.85 -15.71
N THR A 457 -6.43 35.19 -16.90
CA THR A 457 -7.66 34.69 -17.53
C THR A 457 -7.51 33.21 -17.88
N PRO A 458 -8.48 32.34 -17.54
CA PRO A 458 -8.49 30.97 -18.06
C PRO A 458 -9.08 30.91 -19.48
N PRO A 459 -8.63 29.97 -20.34
CA PRO A 459 -9.12 29.83 -21.71
C PRO A 459 -10.52 29.19 -21.76
N PRO A 460 -11.27 29.36 -22.88
CA PRO A 460 -12.66 28.91 -22.97
C PRO A 460 -12.77 27.39 -23.07
N ARG A 461 -13.64 26.81 -22.23
CA ARG A 461 -14.02 25.39 -22.29
C ARG A 461 -14.83 25.11 -23.56
N LYS A 462 -14.38 24.11 -24.32
CA LYS A 462 -15.09 23.55 -25.48
C LYS A 462 -16.44 22.95 -25.03
N ARG A 463 -17.48 23.31 -25.79
CA ARG A 463 -18.85 22.82 -25.66
C ARG A 463 -18.93 21.30 -25.84
N SER A 464 -19.53 20.61 -24.90
CA SER A 464 -20.02 19.23 -25.05
C SER A 464 -21.37 19.24 -25.79
N PRO A 465 -21.67 18.21 -26.61
CA PRO A 465 -22.90 18.17 -27.39
C PRO A 465 -24.11 17.82 -26.51
N LYS A 466 -25.24 18.46 -26.86
CA LYS A 466 -26.57 18.21 -26.31
C LYS A 466 -26.97 16.75 -26.53
N LEU A 467 -27.28 16.03 -25.46
CA LEU A 467 -28.07 14.80 -25.54
C LEU A 467 -29.52 15.12 -25.15
N ASN A 468 -30.38 14.76 -26.10
CA ASN A 468 -31.80 15.02 -26.16
C ASN A 468 -32.52 14.12 -25.15
N ARG A 469 -33.44 14.70 -24.37
CA ARG A 469 -34.34 14.00 -23.45
C ARG A 469 -35.75 14.12 -24.02
N ASN A 470 -36.37 12.98 -24.36
CA ASN A 470 -37.80 12.65 -24.21
C ASN A 470 -38.17 11.42 -25.05
N HIS A 471 -38.50 10.28 -24.42
CA HIS A 471 -39.89 9.82 -24.29
C HIS A 471 -39.97 8.47 -23.55
N SER A 472 -40.95 8.44 -22.65
CA SER A 472 -41.52 7.31 -21.93
C SER A 472 -42.20 6.29 -22.86
N GLY A 473 -41.99 5.01 -22.59
CA GLY A 473 -42.75 3.90 -23.17
C GLY A 473 -42.52 2.61 -22.38
N ALA A 474 -43.50 2.23 -21.56
CA ALA A 474 -43.53 0.98 -20.84
C ALA A 474 -43.86 -0.17 -21.80
N ALA A 475 -42.94 -1.13 -21.93
CA ALA A 475 -43.21 -2.43 -22.52
C ALA A 475 -42.30 -3.47 -21.83
N SER A 476 -42.92 -4.46 -21.19
CA SER A 476 -42.29 -5.61 -20.57
C SER A 476 -41.64 -6.50 -21.65
N LEU A 477 -40.31 -6.60 -21.61
CA LEU A 477 -39.49 -7.49 -22.43
C LEU A 477 -38.82 -8.56 -21.54
N PRO A 478 -38.49 -9.74 -22.10
CA PRO A 478 -38.15 -10.94 -21.35
C PRO A 478 -36.79 -10.80 -20.66
N ALA A 479 -36.63 -11.44 -19.51
CA ALA A 479 -35.42 -11.42 -18.69
C ALA A 479 -34.17 -11.71 -19.54
N GLU A 480 -33.38 -10.68 -19.80
CA GLU A 480 -32.07 -10.79 -20.43
C GLU A 480 -31.14 -11.56 -19.49
N SER A 481 -30.72 -12.74 -19.96
CA SER A 481 -29.70 -13.55 -19.29
C SER A 481 -28.41 -12.74 -19.14
N SER A 482 -27.91 -12.63 -17.91
CA SER A 482 -26.62 -12.02 -17.58
C SER A 482 -25.50 -12.55 -18.50
N PRO A 483 -24.65 -11.69 -19.09
CA PRO A 483 -23.55 -12.11 -19.97
C PRO A 483 -22.44 -12.90 -19.26
N PHE A 484 -22.62 -13.22 -17.97
CA PHE A 484 -21.65 -13.94 -17.14
C PHE A 484 -22.18 -15.28 -16.59
N ALA A 485 -23.22 -15.85 -17.20
CA ALA A 485 -23.72 -17.17 -16.85
C ALA A 485 -22.74 -18.27 -17.29
N LEU A 486 -22.01 -18.86 -16.34
CA LEU A 486 -21.15 -20.03 -16.58
C LEU A 486 -21.92 -21.31 -16.24
N ILE A 487 -21.81 -22.34 -17.09
CA ILE A 487 -22.40 -23.66 -16.85
C ILE A 487 -21.40 -24.52 -16.09
N CYS A 488 -21.78 -24.99 -14.91
CA CYS A 488 -20.97 -25.88 -14.08
C CYS A 488 -20.80 -27.25 -14.75
N LYS A 489 -19.58 -27.62 -15.13
CA LYS A 489 -19.30 -28.88 -15.87
C LYS A 489 -19.70 -30.17 -15.13
N ARG A 490 -19.94 -30.11 -13.82
CA ARG A 490 -20.24 -31.28 -12.99
C ARG A 490 -21.74 -31.52 -12.79
N CYS A 491 -22.53 -30.46 -12.59
CA CYS A 491 -23.98 -30.59 -12.35
C CYS A 491 -24.84 -29.95 -13.44
N SER A 492 -24.24 -29.33 -14.45
CA SER A 492 -24.92 -28.59 -15.52
C SER A 492 -25.77 -27.39 -15.04
N GLY A 493 -25.65 -27.00 -13.77
CA GLY A 493 -26.32 -25.82 -13.23
C GLY A 493 -25.64 -24.51 -13.64
N THR A 494 -26.43 -23.45 -13.80
CA THR A 494 -25.97 -22.10 -14.07
C THR A 494 -25.41 -21.47 -12.79
N VAL A 495 -24.19 -20.92 -12.87
CA VAL A 495 -23.56 -20.19 -11.76
C VAL A 495 -23.61 -18.70 -12.10
N GLU A 496 -24.39 -17.94 -11.33
CA GLU A 496 -24.44 -16.48 -11.40
C GLU A 496 -23.51 -15.90 -10.33
N GLY A 497 -22.44 -15.21 -10.74
CA GLY A 497 -21.51 -14.57 -9.82
C GLY A 497 -20.26 -13.99 -10.49
N PRO A 498 -19.43 -13.23 -9.75
CA PRO A 498 -18.16 -12.71 -10.25
C PRO A 498 -17.23 -13.86 -10.71
N GLN A 499 -16.23 -13.52 -11.52
CA GLN A 499 -15.37 -14.38 -12.37
C GLN A 499 -14.66 -15.57 -11.68
N PHE A 500 -14.88 -15.80 -10.37
CA PHE A 500 -14.31 -16.86 -9.54
C PHE A 500 -15.32 -17.53 -8.59
N SER A 501 -16.62 -17.43 -8.85
CA SER A 501 -17.63 -18.12 -8.05
C SER A 501 -17.58 -19.64 -8.25
N THR A 502 -17.36 -20.39 -7.16
CA THR A 502 -17.29 -21.86 -7.19
C THR A 502 -18.70 -22.46 -7.07
N CYS A 503 -19.00 -23.40 -7.96
CA CYS A 503 -20.25 -24.16 -7.98
C CYS A 503 -20.36 -25.04 -6.71
N ARG A 504 -21.51 -25.03 -6.01
CA ARG A 504 -21.75 -25.76 -4.74
C ARG A 504 -21.40 -27.26 -4.77
N CYS A 505 -21.29 -27.89 -5.93
CA CYS A 505 -20.87 -29.29 -6.06
C CYS A 505 -19.34 -29.52 -5.89
N SER A 506 -18.58 -28.50 -5.46
CA SER A 506 -17.14 -28.61 -5.16
C SER A 506 -16.83 -28.90 -3.69
N GLU A 507 -17.81 -28.88 -2.78
CA GLU A 507 -17.58 -29.36 -1.41
C GLU A 507 -17.53 -30.89 -1.41
N PRO A 508 -16.44 -31.52 -0.94
CA PRO A 508 -16.44 -32.95 -0.68
C PRO A 508 -17.49 -33.23 0.40
N ALA A 509 -18.44 -34.13 0.13
CA ALA A 509 -19.37 -34.60 1.13
C ALA A 509 -18.57 -35.16 2.32
N LEU A 510 -18.81 -34.59 3.51
CA LEU A 510 -18.31 -35.08 4.79
C LEU A 510 -18.93 -36.43 5.15
#